data_AF-A0A2V9JHS3-F1
#
_entry.id   AF-A0A2V9JHS3-F1
#
_cell.length_a   1.000
_cell.length_b   1.000
_cell.length_c   1.000
_cell.angle_alpha   90.00
_cell.angle_beta   90.00
_cell.angle_gamma   90.00
#
_symmetry.space_group_name_H-M   'P 1'
#
loop_
_entity.id
_entity.type
_entity.pdbx_description
1 polymer ?
#
loop_
_entity_poly.entity_id
_entity_poly.type
_entity_poly.pdbx_seq_one_letter_code
_entity_poly.pdbx_strand_id
1 'polypeptide(L)'
;MKEDRARMLWSGDEIDFRIGTGEVPDFRERPLGTSQKILADFLPLVTTDWNNQAIEYEEQAYATMLSAPLDDVRLRGDEPSILLLRLRARNPGPNSGRAVVWFQVSPSERLELRGHMLVDVGDSRGAYGEPHLRAVLEPETGTLQMRDLPPSVDRPIDVPRPENEEHKLNALAHGGGALVWTVPLAAREAKGLDIKIPFRTMVSPADQHRVKRIHFDTRLDETLAYWKKRVTSGGMSIHTPDETLNGFYQAVLQHILVSEERDVTTGLTMCPCGTYDYNMFANETEIQVRLLDMRGLDQEAWRCLRPIVELQGSKPFPGRFKDTSAEFHGVKVDADHEYTHCGYNLNHGWTLWTILSFLWCRHLNEAL
;
A
#
# COMPACT_ATOMS: atom_id res chain seq x y z
N MET A 1 8.47 7.15 -7.25
CA MET A 1 8.83 7.29 -5.80
C MET A 1 9.35 8.67 -5.31
N LYS A 2 10.29 9.38 -5.96
CA LYS A 2 10.89 10.63 -5.41
C LYS A 2 9.87 11.76 -5.20
N GLU A 3 8.94 11.92 -6.13
CA GLU A 3 7.85 12.90 -6.03
C GLU A 3 6.88 12.58 -4.88
N ASP A 4 6.59 11.30 -4.68
CA ASP A 4 5.73 10.84 -3.60
C ASP A 4 6.39 11.07 -2.25
N ARG A 5 7.68 10.76 -2.14
CA ARG A 5 8.51 11.10 -0.97
C ARG A 5 8.46 12.60 -0.64
N ALA A 6 8.51 13.47 -1.65
CA ALA A 6 8.41 14.92 -1.45
C ALA A 6 7.03 15.35 -0.91
N ARG A 7 5.99 14.54 -1.11
CA ARG A 7 4.62 14.77 -0.62
C ARG A 7 4.32 14.05 0.70
N MET A 8 5.26 13.28 1.24
CA MET A 8 5.06 12.53 2.49
C MET A 8 5.15 13.42 3.72
N LEU A 9 6.08 14.36 3.82
CA LEU A 9 6.09 15.38 4.89
C LEU A 9 6.01 14.81 6.33
N TRP A 10 6.55 13.61 6.55
CA TRP A 10 6.88 13.07 7.87
C TRP A 10 8.39 12.85 7.96
N SER A 11 8.87 12.61 9.18
CA SER A 11 10.29 12.34 9.43
C SER A 11 10.66 10.93 8.96
N GLY A 12 11.74 10.78 8.20
CA GLY A 12 12.19 9.48 7.69
C GLY A 12 11.57 9.09 6.34
N ASP A 13 11.53 7.79 6.07
CA ASP A 13 10.97 7.16 4.86
C ASP A 13 9.71 6.35 5.13
N GLU A 14 9.44 6.00 6.40
CA GLU A 14 8.30 5.19 6.82
C GLU A 14 7.41 5.94 7.83
N ILE A 15 6.10 5.65 7.78
CA ILE A 15 5.13 6.08 8.78
C ILE A 15 4.20 4.91 9.09
N ASP A 16 4.02 4.61 10.37
CA ASP A 16 3.18 3.53 10.87
C ASP A 16 1.89 4.07 11.47
N PHE A 17 0.79 3.45 11.11
CA PHE A 17 -0.51 3.63 11.75
C PHE A 17 -0.88 2.36 12.49
N ARG A 18 -0.85 2.39 13.82
CA ARG A 18 -1.04 1.20 14.66
C ARG A 18 -2.37 1.26 15.41
N ILE A 19 -3.08 0.15 15.38
CA ILE A 19 -4.33 -0.04 16.12
C ILE A 19 -4.05 -0.96 17.32
N GLY A 20 -4.37 -0.47 18.51
CA GLY A 20 -4.35 -1.25 19.75
C GLY A 20 -5.72 -1.21 20.41
N THR A 21 -6.08 -2.23 21.19
CA THR A 21 -7.39 -2.27 21.87
C THR A 21 -7.25 -2.49 23.37
N GLY A 22 -8.32 -2.17 24.11
CA GLY A 22 -8.42 -2.32 25.57
C GLY A 22 -7.91 -1.11 26.35
N GLU A 23 -8.03 -1.18 27.68
CA GLU A 23 -7.59 -0.09 28.58
C GLU A 23 -6.08 0.22 28.49
N VAL A 24 -5.27 -0.79 28.21
CA VAL A 24 -3.84 -0.68 27.92
C VAL A 24 -3.61 -1.32 26.55
N PRO A 25 -3.22 -0.55 25.51
CA PRO A 25 -3.06 -1.10 24.17
C PRO A 25 -1.84 -2.00 24.07
N ASP A 26 -1.93 -3.02 23.22
CA ASP A 26 -0.78 -3.77 22.69
C ASP A 26 -0.73 -3.53 21.18
N PHE A 27 0.38 -2.95 20.71
CA PHE A 27 0.59 -2.65 19.29
C PHE A 27 1.48 -3.68 18.59
N ARG A 28 1.90 -4.75 19.29
CA ARG A 28 2.77 -5.77 18.72
C ARG A 28 1.97 -6.74 17.87
N GLU A 29 2.51 -7.06 16.71
CA GLU A 29 2.07 -8.20 15.93
C GLU A 29 2.49 -9.49 16.63
N ARG A 30 1.53 -10.37 16.88
CA ARG A 30 1.77 -11.67 17.51
C ARG A 30 1.34 -12.78 16.56
N PRO A 31 2.15 -13.81 16.35
CA PRO A 31 1.71 -15.02 15.68
C PRO A 31 0.50 -15.56 16.46
N LEU A 32 -0.69 -15.62 15.85
CA LEU A 32 -1.97 -16.04 16.45
C LEU A 32 -2.70 -14.99 17.31
N GLY A 33 -2.24 -13.74 17.37
CA GLY A 33 -2.97 -12.66 18.07
C GLY A 33 -4.21 -12.19 17.31
N THR A 34 -4.22 -12.40 15.99
CA THR A 34 -5.27 -12.02 15.05
C THR A 34 -5.50 -13.14 14.04
N SER A 35 -6.64 -13.11 13.36
CA SER A 35 -6.91 -13.91 12.15
C SER A 35 -7.07 -12.97 10.97
N GLN A 36 -6.40 -13.23 9.85
CA GLN A 36 -6.51 -12.42 8.65
C GLN A 36 -6.97 -13.24 7.46
N LYS A 37 -7.80 -12.63 6.61
CA LYS A 37 -8.31 -13.22 5.37
C LYS A 37 -8.33 -12.17 4.28
N ILE A 38 -8.02 -12.59 3.06
CA ILE A 38 -8.22 -11.80 1.85
C ILE A 38 -9.51 -12.27 1.21
N LEU A 39 -10.37 -11.36 0.75
CA LEU A 39 -11.65 -11.72 0.17
C LEU A 39 -11.45 -12.64 -1.05
N ALA A 40 -12.09 -13.81 -1.03
CA ALA A 40 -11.94 -14.85 -2.06
C ALA A 40 -10.48 -15.25 -2.33
N ASP A 41 -9.56 -15.04 -1.39
CA ASP A 41 -8.13 -15.34 -1.45
C ASP A 41 -7.32 -14.55 -2.50
N PHE A 42 -7.92 -13.62 -3.25
CA PHE A 42 -7.21 -12.78 -4.24
C PHE A 42 -7.76 -11.35 -4.41
N LEU A 43 -8.92 -11.02 -3.83
CA LEU A 43 -9.45 -9.65 -3.91
C LEU A 43 -8.88 -8.84 -2.74
N PRO A 44 -8.25 -7.68 -2.98
CA PRO A 44 -7.50 -6.91 -1.96
C PRO A 44 -8.41 -6.14 -0.99
N LEU A 45 -9.36 -6.87 -0.39
CA LEU A 45 -10.07 -6.50 0.83
C LEU A 45 -9.60 -7.45 1.90
N VAL A 46 -8.89 -6.91 2.88
CA VAL A 46 -8.37 -7.67 4.01
C VAL A 46 -9.37 -7.55 5.16
N THR A 47 -9.75 -8.69 5.74
CA THR A 47 -10.49 -8.74 7.00
C THR A 47 -9.57 -9.26 8.09
N THR A 48 -9.45 -8.51 9.19
CA THR A 48 -8.69 -8.88 10.39
C THR A 48 -9.64 -9.02 11.58
N ASP A 49 -9.66 -10.19 12.22
CA ASP A 49 -10.46 -10.48 13.39
C ASP A 49 -9.58 -10.66 14.63
N TRP A 50 -9.98 -10.09 15.76
CA TRP A 50 -9.32 -10.33 17.05
C TRP A 50 -10.25 -10.12 18.24
N ASN A 51 -9.81 -10.56 19.41
CA ASN A 51 -10.56 -10.44 20.66
C ASN A 51 -9.71 -9.77 21.72
N ASN A 52 -10.30 -8.84 22.46
CA ASN A 52 -9.62 -8.24 23.61
C ASN A 52 -10.64 -7.76 24.65
N GLN A 53 -10.38 -8.05 25.93
CA GLN A 53 -11.23 -7.68 27.07
C GLN A 53 -12.72 -8.03 26.87
N ALA A 54 -12.99 -9.23 26.33
CA ALA A 54 -14.33 -9.73 26.01
C ALA A 54 -15.10 -8.95 24.93
N ILE A 55 -14.42 -8.10 24.16
CA ILE A 55 -14.93 -7.45 22.95
C ILE A 55 -14.30 -8.13 21.73
N GLU A 56 -15.16 -8.48 20.78
CA GLU A 56 -14.79 -8.96 19.44
C GLU A 56 -14.57 -7.74 18.53
N TYR A 57 -13.46 -7.73 17.80
CA TYR A 57 -13.13 -6.69 16.83
C TYR A 57 -12.96 -7.32 15.45
N GLU A 58 -13.57 -6.68 14.45
CA GLU A 58 -13.41 -6.98 13.03
C GLU A 58 -12.97 -5.69 12.32
N GLU A 59 -11.87 -5.74 11.59
CA GLU A 59 -11.41 -4.67 10.71
C GLU A 59 -11.51 -5.13 9.28
N GLN A 60 -12.09 -4.31 8.42
CA GLN A 60 -12.00 -4.48 6.97
C GLN A 60 -11.19 -3.33 6.38
N ALA A 61 -10.25 -3.62 5.50
CA ALA A 61 -9.38 -2.61 4.90
C ALA A 61 -9.17 -2.86 3.40
N TYR A 62 -9.25 -1.80 2.60
CA TYR A 62 -8.88 -1.81 1.19
C TYR A 62 -8.35 -0.45 0.74
N ALA A 63 -7.48 -0.45 -0.28
CA ALA A 63 -6.93 0.76 -0.86
C ALA A 63 -7.58 1.05 -2.23
N THR A 64 -7.79 2.34 -2.52
CA THR A 64 -8.34 2.81 -3.80
C THR A 64 -7.87 4.23 -4.11
N MET A 65 -8.31 4.79 -5.24
CA MET A 65 -8.00 6.17 -5.60
C MET A 65 -8.98 7.14 -4.94
N LEU A 66 -8.47 8.28 -4.47
CA LEU A 66 -9.28 9.31 -3.81
C LEU A 66 -10.24 9.98 -4.81
N SER A 67 -9.71 10.34 -5.97
CA SER A 67 -10.37 11.03 -7.11
C SER A 67 -11.34 10.22 -7.96
N ALA A 68 -10.94 9.00 -8.27
CA ALA A 68 -11.42 8.28 -9.44
C ALA A 68 -11.53 6.78 -9.12
N PRO A 69 -12.21 5.97 -9.95
CA PRO A 69 -12.02 4.53 -9.91
C PRO A 69 -10.61 4.14 -10.36
N LEU A 70 -10.17 2.92 -9.99
CA LEU A 70 -8.99 2.30 -10.58
C LEU A 70 -9.20 2.07 -12.09
N ASP A 71 -8.17 2.35 -12.90
CA ASP A 71 -8.23 2.26 -14.36
C ASP A 71 -6.83 2.07 -14.96
N ASP A 72 -6.67 1.16 -15.91
CA ASP A 72 -5.36 0.81 -16.49
C ASP A 72 -4.84 1.87 -17.49
N VAL A 73 -5.72 2.72 -18.03
CA VAL A 73 -5.42 3.59 -19.16
C VAL A 73 -5.47 5.06 -18.77
N ARG A 74 -6.46 5.46 -17.98
CA ARG A 74 -6.79 6.85 -17.70
C ARG A 74 -5.99 7.46 -16.55
N LEU A 75 -5.44 6.63 -15.67
CA LEU A 75 -4.60 7.11 -14.57
C LEU A 75 -3.27 7.63 -15.10
N ARG A 76 -2.79 8.74 -14.57
CA ARG A 76 -1.50 9.36 -14.88
C ARG A 76 -0.35 8.65 -14.16
N GLY A 77 -0.61 8.08 -12.98
CA GLY A 77 0.40 7.40 -12.16
C GLY A 77 0.77 8.13 -10.88
N ASP A 78 0.20 9.30 -10.61
CA ASP A 78 0.42 10.05 -9.38
C ASP A 78 -0.86 10.52 -8.69
N GLU A 79 -1.99 9.91 -9.04
CA GLU A 79 -3.26 10.11 -8.35
C GLU A 79 -3.11 9.82 -6.85
N PRO A 80 -3.71 10.66 -5.98
CA PRO A 80 -3.75 10.36 -4.56
C PRO A 80 -4.52 9.06 -4.30
N SER A 81 -3.85 8.07 -3.74
CA SER A 81 -4.46 6.87 -3.18
C SER A 81 -4.84 7.06 -1.72
N ILE A 82 -5.78 6.24 -1.25
CA ILE A 82 -6.29 6.25 0.10
C ILE A 82 -6.57 4.84 0.58
N LEU A 83 -6.18 4.55 1.82
CA LEU A 83 -6.60 3.36 2.55
C LEU A 83 -7.88 3.68 3.32
N LEU A 84 -8.91 2.86 3.11
CA LEU A 84 -10.19 2.93 3.82
C LEU A 84 -10.30 1.71 4.73
N LEU A 85 -10.51 1.95 6.02
CA LEU A 85 -10.71 0.93 7.01
C LEU A 85 -12.06 1.10 7.69
N ARG A 86 -12.71 -0.01 8.01
CA ARG A 86 -13.91 -0.07 8.84
C ARG A 86 -13.64 -1.01 10.00
N LEU A 87 -13.60 -0.47 11.20
CA LEU A 87 -13.46 -1.22 12.43
C LEU A 87 -14.84 -1.39 13.08
N ARG A 88 -15.17 -2.62 13.47
CA ARG A 88 -16.38 -2.96 14.19
C ARG A 88 -16.02 -3.57 15.54
N ALA A 89 -16.46 -2.93 16.62
CA ALA A 89 -16.34 -3.46 17.97
C ALA A 89 -17.69 -4.06 18.40
N ARG A 90 -17.70 -5.34 18.78
CA ARG A 90 -18.90 -6.09 19.17
C ARG A 90 -18.75 -6.63 20.59
N ASN A 91 -19.77 -6.42 21.41
CA ASN A 91 -19.90 -7.06 22.71
C ASN A 91 -20.73 -8.34 22.57
N PRO A 92 -20.14 -9.54 22.58
CA PRO A 92 -20.89 -10.79 22.47
C PRO A 92 -21.69 -11.13 23.75
N GLY A 93 -21.35 -10.50 24.88
CA GLY A 93 -21.85 -10.84 26.19
C GLY A 93 -23.29 -10.38 26.48
N PRO A 94 -23.89 -10.89 27.57
CA PRO A 94 -25.23 -10.53 28.01
C PRO A 94 -25.28 -9.22 28.84
N ASN A 95 -24.13 -8.69 29.22
CA ASN A 95 -24.01 -7.46 30.02
C ASN A 95 -23.44 -6.33 29.16
N SER A 96 -23.67 -5.07 29.55
CA SER A 96 -23.01 -3.94 28.90
C SER A 96 -21.49 -3.99 29.06
N GLY A 97 -20.77 -3.61 28.02
CA GLY A 97 -19.33 -3.47 27.98
C GLY A 97 -18.90 -2.13 27.43
N ARG A 98 -17.60 -1.97 27.23
CA ARG A 98 -17.00 -0.78 26.63
C ARG A 98 -15.86 -1.21 25.72
N ALA A 99 -15.83 -0.70 24.51
CA ALA A 99 -14.69 -0.84 23.62
C ALA A 99 -13.79 0.40 23.74
N VAL A 100 -12.48 0.16 23.73
CA VAL A 100 -11.44 1.18 23.75
C VAL A 100 -10.45 0.83 22.64
N VAL A 101 -10.29 1.74 21.69
CA VAL A 101 -9.43 1.56 20.51
C VAL A 101 -8.45 2.73 20.46
N TRP A 102 -7.17 2.41 20.35
CA TRP A 102 -6.05 3.34 20.28
C TRP A 102 -5.53 3.36 18.85
N PHE A 103 -5.40 4.55 18.28
CA PHE A 103 -4.83 4.80 16.97
C PHE A 103 -3.56 5.64 17.16
N GLN A 104 -2.41 4.99 16.98
CA GLN A 104 -1.09 5.58 17.16
C GLN A 104 -0.45 5.84 15.79
N VAL A 105 0.25 6.98 15.67
CA VAL A 105 1.13 7.29 14.53
C VAL A 105 2.59 7.20 14.99
N SER A 106 3.44 6.58 14.18
CA SER A 106 4.90 6.50 14.37
C SER A 106 5.59 6.94 13.09
N PRO A 107 6.68 7.71 13.12
CA PRO A 107 7.30 8.30 14.31
C PRO A 107 6.37 9.27 15.04
N SER A 108 6.70 9.58 16.30
CA SER A 108 5.86 10.48 17.11
C SER A 108 5.85 11.90 16.54
N GLU A 109 4.66 12.45 16.37
CA GLU A 109 4.40 13.79 15.82
C GLU A 109 3.58 14.64 16.78
N ARG A 110 3.48 15.95 16.54
CA ARG A 110 2.63 16.84 17.33
C ARG A 110 1.19 16.78 16.83
N LEU A 111 0.50 15.71 17.21
CA LEU A 111 -0.85 15.43 16.75
C LEU A 111 -1.93 16.21 17.50
N GLU A 112 -2.89 16.76 16.75
CA GLU A 112 -4.13 17.34 17.26
C GLU A 112 -5.35 16.70 16.59
N LEU A 113 -6.43 16.55 17.36
CA LEU A 113 -7.74 16.17 16.83
C LEU A 113 -8.54 17.44 16.50
N ARG A 114 -8.81 17.67 15.21
CA ARG A 114 -9.65 18.78 14.71
C ARG A 114 -10.96 18.23 14.12
N GLY A 115 -11.97 18.14 14.98
CA GLY A 115 -13.21 17.42 14.65
C GLY A 115 -12.92 15.93 14.51
N HIS A 116 -13.02 15.40 13.30
CA HIS A 116 -12.69 14.00 12.98
C HIS A 116 -11.32 13.84 12.32
N MET A 117 -10.56 14.93 12.15
CA MET A 117 -9.26 14.92 11.48
C MET A 117 -8.14 14.81 12.51
N LEU A 118 -7.30 13.80 12.35
CA LEU A 118 -6.02 13.71 13.03
C LEU A 118 -4.98 14.41 12.17
N VAL A 119 -4.42 15.51 12.69
CA VAL A 119 -3.47 16.35 11.97
C VAL A 119 -2.18 16.49 12.76
N ASP A 120 -1.04 16.48 12.07
CA ASP A 120 0.22 16.96 12.63
C ASP A 120 0.29 18.48 12.46
N VAL A 121 0.56 19.19 13.56
CA VAL A 121 0.53 20.65 13.60
C VAL A 121 1.90 21.30 13.66
N GLY A 122 2.98 20.54 13.77
CA GLY A 122 4.33 21.09 13.79
C GLY A 122 5.39 20.13 14.26
N ASP A 123 6.63 20.53 14.06
CA ASP A 123 7.83 19.80 14.47
C ASP A 123 8.60 20.56 15.57
N SER A 124 9.86 20.19 15.81
CA SER A 124 10.75 20.88 16.74
C SER A 124 11.05 22.34 16.38
N ARG A 125 10.83 22.75 15.12
CA ARG A 125 11.08 24.11 14.62
C ARG A 125 9.88 25.02 14.81
N GLY A 126 8.69 24.47 15.05
CA GLY A 126 7.48 25.22 15.39
C GLY A 126 6.23 24.65 14.75
N ALA A 127 5.14 25.41 14.83
CA ALA A 127 3.88 25.05 14.19
C ALA A 127 3.96 25.25 12.67
N TYR A 128 3.38 24.33 11.91
CA TYR A 128 3.21 24.52 10.47
C TYR A 128 2.19 25.61 10.17
N GLY A 129 2.37 26.30 9.04
CA GLY A 129 1.37 27.26 8.54
C GLY A 129 0.04 26.58 8.20
N GLU A 130 0.10 25.37 7.65
CA GLU A 130 -1.06 24.50 7.38
C GLU A 130 -0.82 23.13 8.01
N PRO A 131 -1.75 22.60 8.83
CA PRO A 131 -1.61 21.28 9.41
C PRO A 131 -1.57 20.18 8.37
N HIS A 132 -0.76 19.16 8.63
CA HIS A 132 -0.60 17.99 7.78
C HIS A 132 -1.64 16.94 8.16
N LEU A 133 -2.58 16.61 7.26
CA LEU A 133 -3.56 15.56 7.53
C LEU A 133 -2.92 14.17 7.52
N ARG A 134 -3.13 13.42 8.60
CA ARG A 134 -2.66 12.03 8.77
C ARG A 134 -3.78 11.02 8.58
N ALA A 135 -4.93 11.27 9.21
CA ALA A 135 -6.09 10.40 9.09
C ALA A 135 -7.40 11.14 9.36
N VAL A 136 -8.51 10.57 8.91
CA VAL A 136 -9.86 10.96 9.33
C VAL A 136 -10.52 9.76 10.02
N LEU A 137 -11.04 9.96 11.22
CA LEU A 137 -11.68 8.93 12.04
C LEU A 137 -13.13 9.32 12.31
N GLU A 138 -14.08 8.52 11.80
CA GLU A 138 -15.52 8.79 11.83
C GLU A 138 -16.23 7.70 12.66
N PRO A 139 -16.42 7.94 13.97
CA PRO A 139 -17.16 7.00 14.80
C PRO A 139 -18.65 7.07 14.49
N GLU A 140 -19.33 5.92 14.46
CA GLU A 140 -20.80 5.89 14.45
C GLU A 140 -21.35 6.55 15.72
N THR A 141 -20.76 6.21 16.86
CA THR A 141 -21.05 6.76 18.19
C THR A 141 -19.81 6.66 19.09
N GLY A 142 -19.87 7.25 20.28
CA GLY A 142 -18.76 7.28 21.23
C GLY A 142 -17.95 8.57 21.13
N THR A 143 -16.76 8.57 21.71
CA THR A 143 -15.92 9.77 21.83
C THR A 143 -14.52 9.52 21.29
N LEU A 144 -13.98 10.49 20.56
CA LEU A 144 -12.59 10.55 20.12
C LEU A 144 -11.83 11.56 20.99
N GLN A 145 -10.70 11.16 21.54
CA GLN A 145 -9.87 12.02 22.41
C GLN A 145 -8.39 11.70 22.25
N MET A 146 -7.54 12.73 22.21
CA MET A 146 -6.10 12.55 22.32
C MET A 146 -5.75 12.14 23.75
N ARG A 147 -4.93 11.10 23.92
CA ARG A 147 -4.44 10.62 25.22
C ARG A 147 -2.97 10.21 25.12
N ASP A 148 -2.22 10.45 26.18
CA ASP A 148 -0.87 9.89 26.30
C ASP A 148 -0.93 8.37 26.40
N LEU A 149 0.06 7.68 25.81
CA LEU A 149 0.19 6.24 25.98
C LEU A 149 0.48 5.89 27.45
N PRO A 150 -0.15 4.83 27.99
CA PRO A 150 0.14 4.37 29.35
C PRO A 150 1.64 4.03 29.53
N PRO A 151 2.25 4.29 30.70
CA PRO A 151 3.68 4.04 30.93
C PRO A 151 4.12 2.57 30.74
N SER A 152 3.18 1.63 30.85
CA SER A 152 3.42 0.19 30.71
C SER A 152 3.43 -0.31 29.27
N VAL A 153 3.06 0.53 28.30
CA VAL A 153 3.11 0.16 26.89
C VAL A 153 4.54 0.26 26.45
N ASP A 154 5.10 -0.88 25.99
CA ASP A 154 6.35 -0.86 25.25
C ASP A 154 6.15 0.09 24.07
N ARG A 155 6.80 1.24 24.12
CA ARG A 155 6.85 2.12 22.95
C ARG A 155 7.46 1.27 21.85
N PRO A 156 6.85 1.24 20.65
CA PRO A 156 7.52 0.66 19.49
C PRO A 156 8.93 1.21 19.50
N ILE A 157 9.93 0.33 19.52
CA ILE A 157 11.30 0.76 19.26
C ILE A 157 11.19 1.28 17.84
N ASP A 158 11.08 2.60 17.68
CA ASP A 158 11.41 3.25 16.43
C ASP A 158 12.78 2.67 16.09
N VAL A 159 12.86 1.73 15.15
CA VAL A 159 14.15 1.30 14.61
C VAL A 159 14.43 2.38 13.59
N PRO A 160 15.19 3.43 13.91
CA PRO A 160 15.53 4.39 12.89
C PRO A 160 16.49 3.61 12.01
N ARG A 161 16.12 3.29 10.76
CA ARG A 161 17.16 3.03 9.75
C ARG A 161 17.98 4.33 9.71
N PRO A 162 19.24 4.32 10.19
CA PRO A 162 19.85 5.55 10.65
C PRO A 162 20.48 6.27 9.48
N GLU A 163 19.94 7.44 9.11
CA GLU A 163 20.71 8.37 8.26
C GLU A 163 20.79 9.80 8.81
N ASN A 164 19.87 10.27 9.68
CA ASN A 164 19.92 11.66 10.18
C ASN A 164 19.60 11.80 11.68
N GLU A 165 20.52 12.43 12.41
CA GLU A 165 20.39 12.80 13.84
C GLU A 165 19.23 13.78 14.12
N GLU A 166 18.83 14.57 13.12
CA GLU A 166 17.71 15.52 13.22
C GLU A 166 16.35 14.80 13.37
N HIS A 167 16.19 13.62 12.74
CA HIS A 167 14.98 12.80 12.86
C HIS A 167 14.83 12.17 14.25
N LYS A 168 15.94 11.82 14.91
CA LYS A 168 15.93 11.32 16.30
C LYS A 168 15.42 12.39 17.27
N LEU A 169 15.82 13.66 17.08
CA LEU A 169 15.42 14.76 17.95
C LEU A 169 13.91 15.04 17.88
N ASN A 170 13.31 14.97 16.69
CA ASN A 170 11.86 15.18 16.51
C ASN A 170 11.03 14.07 17.16
N ALA A 171 11.40 12.79 16.96
CA ALA A 171 10.70 11.66 17.57
C ALA A 171 10.76 11.66 19.11
N LEU A 172 11.87 12.14 19.69
CA LEU A 172 12.07 12.24 21.14
C LEU A 172 11.34 13.43 21.80
N ALA A 173 11.00 14.47 21.02
CA ALA A 173 10.44 15.72 21.53
C ALA A 173 8.91 15.68 21.72
N HIS A 174 8.22 14.79 21.02
CA HIS A 174 6.76 14.70 21.07
C HIS A 174 6.36 13.54 22.00
N GLY A 175 5.61 13.86 23.06
CA GLY A 175 5.02 12.86 23.94
C GLY A 175 4.18 11.90 23.09
N GLY A 176 4.51 10.60 23.14
CA GLY A 176 3.87 9.54 22.37
C GLY A 176 2.41 9.37 22.78
N GLY A 177 1.56 10.26 22.30
CA GLY A 177 0.11 10.20 22.44
C GLY A 177 -0.51 9.41 21.29
N ALA A 178 -1.76 9.04 21.48
CA ALA A 178 -2.57 8.35 20.50
C ALA A 178 -3.99 8.92 20.53
N LEU A 179 -4.68 8.80 19.40
CA LEU A 179 -6.10 9.09 19.34
C LEU A 179 -6.86 7.87 19.88
N VAL A 180 -7.75 8.10 20.85
CA VAL A 180 -8.50 7.02 21.50
C VAL A 180 -9.97 7.17 21.19
N TRP A 181 -10.55 6.13 20.59
CA TRP A 181 -11.99 5.95 20.47
C TRP A 181 -12.51 5.13 21.63
N THR A 182 -13.51 5.64 22.33
CA THR A 182 -14.20 4.92 23.41
C THR A 182 -15.70 4.90 23.15
N VAL A 183 -16.30 3.71 23.20
CA VAL A 183 -17.73 3.54 22.93
C VAL A 183 -18.35 2.55 23.94
N PRO A 184 -19.46 2.92 24.61
CA PRO A 184 -20.25 1.97 25.38
C PRO A 184 -20.97 1.01 24.45
N LEU A 185 -21.06 -0.26 24.83
CA LEU A 185 -21.74 -1.30 24.07
C LEU A 185 -22.76 -1.99 24.97
N ALA A 186 -24.04 -1.96 24.61
CA ALA A 186 -25.05 -2.79 25.25
C ALA A 186 -24.78 -4.28 25.02
N ALA A 187 -25.55 -5.14 25.68
CA ALA A 187 -25.48 -6.58 25.47
C ALA A 187 -25.74 -6.91 23.99
N ARG A 188 -24.84 -7.69 23.38
CA ARG A 188 -24.92 -8.10 21.95
C ARG A 188 -24.85 -6.95 20.93
N GLU A 189 -24.52 -5.73 21.36
CA GLU A 189 -24.39 -4.57 20.47
C GLU A 189 -23.05 -4.58 19.74
N ALA A 190 -23.04 -3.99 18.55
CA ALA A 190 -21.82 -3.66 17.82
C ALA A 190 -21.86 -2.21 17.34
N LYS A 191 -20.71 -1.54 17.31
CA LYS A 191 -20.54 -0.17 16.82
C LYS A 191 -19.36 -0.06 15.86
N GLY A 192 -19.47 0.84 14.88
CA GLY A 192 -18.46 1.07 13.86
C GLY A 192 -17.59 2.31 14.08
N LEU A 193 -16.38 2.26 13.54
CA LEU A 193 -15.44 3.36 13.35
C LEU A 193 -14.83 3.24 11.95
N ASP A 194 -15.10 4.22 11.08
CA ASP A 194 -14.46 4.30 9.76
C ASP A 194 -13.18 5.14 9.87
N ILE A 195 -12.07 4.66 9.30
CA ILE A 195 -10.76 5.32 9.30
C ILE A 195 -10.31 5.51 7.86
N LYS A 196 -9.80 6.69 7.54
CA LYS A 196 -9.36 7.08 6.19
C LYS A 196 -7.93 7.60 6.27
N ILE A 197 -7.00 6.95 5.58
CA ILE A 197 -5.58 7.28 5.63
C ILE A 197 -5.10 7.57 4.20
N PRO A 198 -4.90 8.85 3.82
CA PRO A 198 -4.32 9.16 2.52
C PRO A 198 -2.86 8.69 2.48
N PHE A 199 -2.42 8.15 1.35
CA PHE A 199 -1.03 7.67 1.21
C PHE A 199 -0.02 8.82 1.27
N ARG A 200 -0.40 9.99 0.76
CA ARG A 200 0.41 11.22 0.79
C ARG A 200 -0.13 12.19 1.83
N THR A 201 0.70 13.11 2.30
CA THR A 201 0.22 14.17 3.21
C THR A 201 -0.66 15.17 2.48
N MET A 202 -1.90 15.32 2.95
CA MET A 202 -2.84 16.29 2.39
C MET A 202 -2.76 17.60 3.17
N VAL A 203 -2.08 18.59 2.57
CA VAL A 203 -1.92 19.93 3.14
C VAL A 203 -3.05 20.86 2.66
N SER A 204 -3.36 20.81 1.36
CA SER A 204 -4.41 21.64 0.75
C SER A 204 -5.80 21.40 1.38
N PRO A 205 -6.54 22.46 1.74
CA PRO A 205 -7.92 22.34 2.22
C PRO A 205 -8.84 21.58 1.26
N ALA A 206 -8.62 21.71 -0.05
CA ALA A 206 -9.42 21.00 -1.05
C ALA A 206 -9.19 19.49 -0.99
N ASP A 207 -7.94 19.05 -0.78
CA ASP A 207 -7.60 17.64 -0.68
C ASP A 207 -8.04 17.05 0.65
N GLN A 208 -7.87 17.78 1.76
CA GLN A 208 -8.43 17.39 3.05
C GLN A 208 -9.96 17.23 2.97
N HIS A 209 -10.65 18.13 2.27
CA HIS A 209 -12.08 18.01 2.04
C HIS A 209 -12.46 16.80 1.18
N ARG A 210 -11.65 16.44 0.18
CA ARG A 210 -11.83 15.20 -0.60
C ARG A 210 -11.71 13.95 0.29
N VAL A 211 -10.70 13.89 1.15
CA VAL A 211 -10.52 12.78 2.11
C VAL A 211 -11.71 12.66 3.06
N LYS A 212 -12.26 13.78 3.54
CA LYS A 212 -13.45 13.75 4.41
C LYS A 212 -14.69 13.20 3.70
N ARG A 213 -14.84 13.46 2.40
CA ARG A 213 -16.05 13.11 1.64
C ARG A 213 -16.10 11.68 1.12
N ILE A 214 -14.97 11.01 0.96
CA ILE A 214 -14.95 9.60 0.57
C ILE A 214 -15.30 8.75 1.80
N HIS A 215 -16.16 7.75 1.66
CA HIS A 215 -16.54 6.82 2.72
C HIS A 215 -16.11 5.40 2.36
N PHE A 216 -16.09 4.51 3.33
CA PHE A 216 -15.68 3.11 3.14
C PHE A 216 -16.45 2.44 1.99
N ASP A 217 -17.77 2.63 1.88
CA ASP A 217 -18.57 1.99 0.84
C ASP A 217 -18.52 2.72 -0.52
N THR A 218 -17.90 3.91 -0.61
CA THR A 218 -17.99 4.77 -1.82
C THR A 218 -17.44 4.10 -3.08
N ARG A 219 -16.36 3.31 -2.96
CA ARG A 219 -15.67 2.67 -4.09
C ARG A 219 -15.42 1.18 -3.86
N LEU A 220 -16.03 0.58 -2.86
CA LEU A 220 -15.76 -0.82 -2.52
C LEU A 220 -16.10 -1.73 -3.70
N ASP A 221 -17.34 -1.66 -4.18
CA ASP A 221 -17.79 -2.48 -5.31
C ASP A 221 -17.00 -2.22 -6.59
N GLU A 222 -16.71 -0.96 -6.90
CA GLU A 222 -15.91 -0.58 -8.08
C GLU A 222 -14.48 -1.14 -8.00
N THR A 223 -13.86 -1.05 -6.81
CA THR A 223 -12.50 -1.54 -6.56
C THR A 223 -12.45 -3.06 -6.64
N LEU A 224 -13.40 -3.75 -6.00
CA LEU A 224 -13.50 -5.22 -6.06
C LEU A 224 -13.80 -5.70 -7.49
N ALA A 225 -14.67 -5.00 -8.23
CA ALA A 225 -14.96 -5.32 -9.61
C ALA A 225 -13.74 -5.14 -10.52
N TYR A 226 -12.95 -4.06 -10.31
CA TYR A 226 -11.69 -3.86 -11.01
C TYR A 226 -10.74 -5.03 -10.78
N TRP A 227 -10.44 -5.37 -9.52
CA TRP A 227 -9.51 -6.47 -9.21
C TRP A 227 -10.01 -7.82 -9.66
N LYS A 228 -11.30 -8.11 -9.47
CA LYS A 228 -11.92 -9.34 -9.98
C LYS A 228 -11.73 -9.44 -11.48
N LYS A 229 -12.04 -8.37 -12.23
CA LYS A 229 -11.83 -8.33 -13.67
C LYS A 229 -10.37 -8.59 -14.04
N ARG A 230 -9.41 -7.94 -13.38
CA ARG A 230 -7.96 -8.10 -13.63
C ARG A 230 -7.49 -9.54 -13.41
N VAL A 231 -7.98 -10.21 -12.36
CA VAL A 231 -7.52 -11.57 -12.00
C VAL A 231 -8.25 -12.66 -12.80
N THR A 232 -9.52 -12.47 -13.13
CA THR A 232 -10.35 -13.54 -13.73
C THR A 232 -10.59 -13.42 -15.23
N SER A 233 -10.18 -12.32 -15.87
CA SER A 233 -10.49 -12.09 -17.30
C SER A 233 -9.28 -12.34 -18.19
N GLY A 234 -9.50 -13.02 -19.31
CA GLY A 234 -8.58 -13.04 -20.45
C GLY A 234 -7.43 -14.05 -20.40
N GLY A 235 -7.21 -14.72 -19.27
CA GLY A 235 -6.12 -15.68 -19.12
C GLY A 235 -6.53 -17.11 -18.77
N MET A 236 -5.55 -17.99 -18.73
CA MET A 236 -5.65 -19.39 -18.32
C MET A 236 -6.18 -19.48 -16.88
N SER A 237 -7.15 -20.37 -16.69
CA SER A 237 -7.61 -20.78 -15.37
C SER A 237 -7.09 -22.18 -15.05
N ILE A 238 -6.66 -22.39 -13.80
CA ILE A 238 -6.26 -23.70 -13.29
C ILE A 238 -7.29 -24.13 -12.25
N HIS A 239 -7.69 -25.40 -12.32
CA HIS A 239 -8.50 -26.03 -11.29
C HIS A 239 -7.87 -27.38 -10.95
N THR A 240 -7.46 -27.52 -9.70
CA THR A 240 -6.92 -28.76 -9.12
C THR A 240 -7.79 -29.21 -7.95
N PRO A 241 -7.70 -30.47 -7.51
CA PRO A 241 -8.35 -30.93 -6.28
C PRO A 241 -7.84 -30.25 -5.00
N ASP A 242 -6.72 -29.51 -5.05
CA ASP A 242 -6.19 -28.75 -3.91
C ASP A 242 -6.57 -27.28 -4.04
N GLU A 243 -7.49 -26.82 -3.19
CA GLU A 243 -7.95 -25.43 -3.18
C GLU A 243 -6.84 -24.43 -2.84
N THR A 244 -5.81 -24.86 -2.10
CA THR A 244 -4.66 -24.00 -1.79
C THR A 244 -3.90 -23.64 -3.07
N LEU A 245 -3.74 -24.60 -3.99
CA LEU A 245 -3.09 -24.36 -5.27
C LEU A 245 -3.93 -23.46 -6.17
N ASN A 246 -5.26 -23.62 -6.14
CA ASN A 246 -6.19 -22.78 -6.89
C ASN A 246 -6.11 -21.32 -6.40
N GLY A 247 -6.17 -21.11 -5.08
CA GLY A 247 -6.05 -19.79 -4.46
C GLY A 247 -4.69 -19.15 -4.70
N PHE A 248 -3.60 -19.90 -4.50
CA PHE A 248 -2.23 -19.42 -4.76
C PHE A 248 -2.04 -18.97 -6.22
N TYR A 249 -2.57 -19.75 -7.18
CA TYR A 249 -2.50 -19.37 -8.59
C TYR A 249 -3.19 -18.04 -8.88
N GLN A 250 -4.34 -17.76 -8.25
CA GLN A 250 -5.05 -16.49 -8.41
C GLN A 250 -4.33 -15.34 -7.68
N ALA A 251 -3.87 -15.57 -6.46
CA ALA A 251 -3.18 -14.57 -5.64
C ALA A 251 -1.89 -14.06 -6.28
N VAL A 252 -1.07 -14.93 -6.90
CA VAL A 252 0.20 -14.53 -7.53
C VAL A 252 -0.02 -13.44 -8.60
N LEU A 253 -1.11 -13.52 -9.37
CA LEU A 253 -1.42 -12.50 -10.37
C LEU A 253 -1.70 -11.15 -9.71
N GLN A 254 -2.51 -11.13 -8.65
CA GLN A 254 -2.79 -9.91 -7.91
C GLN A 254 -1.52 -9.30 -7.27
N HIS A 255 -0.60 -10.13 -6.75
CA HIS A 255 0.67 -9.66 -6.20
C HIS A 255 1.60 -9.00 -7.23
N ILE A 256 1.60 -9.50 -8.48
CA ILE A 256 2.34 -8.87 -9.58
C ILE A 256 1.70 -7.53 -9.92
N LEU A 257 0.40 -7.53 -10.21
CA LEU A 257 -0.30 -6.36 -10.73
C LEU A 257 -0.38 -5.20 -9.72
N VAL A 258 -0.44 -5.48 -8.42
CA VAL A 258 -0.45 -4.43 -7.38
C VAL A 258 0.89 -3.72 -7.22
N SER A 259 1.97 -4.33 -7.70
CA SER A 259 3.32 -3.77 -7.61
C SER A 259 3.66 -2.86 -8.80
N GLU A 260 2.79 -2.77 -9.81
CA GLU A 260 3.01 -1.94 -10.99
C GLU A 260 3.03 -0.44 -10.62
N GLU A 261 4.00 0.31 -11.17
CA GLU A 261 4.10 1.77 -11.05
C GLU A 261 4.03 2.39 -12.45
N ARG A 262 3.16 3.39 -12.65
CA ARG A 262 3.09 4.10 -13.92
C ARG A 262 3.94 5.36 -13.87
N ASP A 263 4.93 5.46 -14.74
CA ASP A 263 5.77 6.64 -14.89
C ASP A 263 4.96 7.80 -15.50
N VAL A 264 4.95 8.94 -14.81
CA VAL A 264 4.12 10.10 -15.17
C VAL A 264 4.57 10.75 -16.49
N THR A 265 5.87 10.71 -16.78
CA THR A 265 6.47 11.41 -17.92
C THR A 265 6.28 10.64 -19.23
N THR A 266 6.55 9.32 -19.20
CA THR A 266 6.53 8.45 -20.38
C THR A 266 5.22 7.70 -20.53
N GLY A 267 4.45 7.55 -19.45
CA GLY A 267 3.27 6.70 -19.39
C GLY A 267 3.58 5.20 -19.43
N LEU A 268 4.86 4.81 -19.33
CA LEU A 268 5.28 3.42 -19.22
C LEU A 268 4.88 2.84 -17.85
N THR A 269 4.49 1.58 -17.82
CA THR A 269 4.20 0.86 -16.58
C THR A 269 5.41 0.02 -16.21
N MET A 270 6.08 0.40 -15.13
CA MET A 270 7.17 -0.35 -14.53
C MET A 270 6.59 -1.52 -13.74
N CYS A 271 7.17 -2.71 -13.92
CA CYS A 271 6.80 -3.92 -13.21
C CYS A 271 7.99 -4.37 -12.32
N PRO A 272 8.19 -3.70 -11.17
CA PRO A 272 9.28 -4.02 -10.26
C PRO A 272 9.16 -5.44 -9.70
N CYS A 273 10.25 -5.95 -9.16
CA CYS A 273 10.30 -7.32 -8.66
C CYS A 273 9.75 -7.46 -7.23
N GLY A 274 9.63 -6.34 -6.52
CA GLY A 274 8.89 -6.23 -5.27
C GLY A 274 8.25 -4.84 -5.14
N THR A 275 7.29 -4.72 -4.22
CA THR A 275 6.42 -3.55 -4.11
C THR A 275 7.11 -2.33 -3.47
N TYR A 276 8.09 -2.54 -2.59
CA TYR A 276 8.69 -1.47 -1.77
C TYR A 276 10.09 -1.05 -2.28
N ASP A 277 11.14 -1.76 -1.85
CA ASP A 277 12.55 -1.35 -2.07
C ASP A 277 13.24 -2.13 -3.21
N TYR A 278 12.49 -2.97 -3.94
CA TYR A 278 13.05 -3.95 -4.86
C TYR A 278 12.54 -3.73 -6.29
N ASN A 279 13.20 -2.81 -7.00
CA ASN A 279 12.75 -2.24 -8.27
C ASN A 279 12.98 -3.17 -9.49
N MET A 280 13.13 -2.63 -10.70
CA MET A 280 13.24 -3.39 -11.95
C MET A 280 14.62 -4.06 -12.08
N PHE A 281 14.66 -5.37 -11.86
CA PHE A 281 15.69 -6.26 -12.40
C PHE A 281 15.16 -6.88 -13.68
N ALA A 282 15.74 -6.54 -14.85
CA ALA A 282 15.20 -6.99 -16.13
C ALA A 282 14.97 -8.52 -16.18
N ASN A 283 15.97 -9.31 -15.75
CA ASN A 283 15.86 -10.77 -15.72
C ASN A 283 14.74 -11.29 -14.80
N GLU A 284 14.42 -10.61 -13.70
CA GLU A 284 13.39 -11.04 -12.74
C GLU A 284 12.01 -10.53 -13.13
N THR A 285 11.90 -9.28 -13.62
CA THR A 285 10.69 -8.76 -14.27
C THR A 285 10.30 -9.67 -15.43
N GLU A 286 11.26 -10.18 -16.19
CA GLU A 286 10.98 -11.13 -17.28
C GLU A 286 10.44 -12.48 -16.83
N ILE A 287 10.73 -12.93 -15.61
CA ILE A 287 10.07 -14.12 -15.04
C ILE A 287 8.57 -13.83 -14.86
N GLN A 288 8.22 -12.62 -14.42
CA GLN A 288 6.82 -12.18 -14.33
C GLN A 288 6.20 -12.08 -15.72
N VAL A 289 6.90 -11.49 -16.70
CA VAL A 289 6.45 -11.41 -18.11
C VAL A 289 6.15 -12.79 -18.66
N ARG A 290 7.05 -13.76 -18.46
CA ARG A 290 6.85 -15.14 -18.92
C ARG A 290 5.67 -15.81 -18.22
N LEU A 291 5.46 -15.55 -16.93
CA LEU A 291 4.28 -16.06 -16.23
C LEU A 291 2.99 -15.46 -16.82
N LEU A 292 2.95 -14.15 -17.06
CA LEU A 292 1.80 -13.47 -17.66
C LEU A 292 1.52 -14.00 -19.07
N ASP A 293 2.55 -14.15 -19.90
CA ASP A 293 2.48 -14.71 -21.25
C ASP A 293 2.00 -16.17 -21.26
N MET A 294 2.54 -17.01 -20.37
CA MET A 294 2.07 -18.40 -20.18
C MET A 294 0.61 -18.49 -19.73
N ARG A 295 0.10 -17.44 -19.07
CA ARG A 295 -1.31 -17.31 -18.72
C ARG A 295 -2.16 -16.77 -19.87
N GLY A 296 -1.60 -16.42 -21.03
CA GLY A 296 -2.32 -15.75 -22.12
C GLY A 296 -2.67 -14.29 -21.84
N LEU A 297 -1.99 -13.66 -20.88
CA LEU A 297 -2.15 -12.25 -20.53
C LEU A 297 -1.17 -11.38 -21.32
N ASP A 298 -1.16 -11.53 -22.63
CA ASP A 298 -0.11 -11.00 -23.52
C ASP A 298 0.00 -9.47 -23.45
N GLN A 299 -1.12 -8.77 -23.25
CA GLN A 299 -1.12 -7.32 -23.08
C GLN A 299 -0.44 -6.88 -21.79
N GLU A 300 -0.61 -7.66 -20.71
CA GLU A 300 0.03 -7.42 -19.42
C GLU A 300 1.52 -7.78 -19.49
N ALA A 301 1.85 -8.91 -20.11
CA ALA A 301 3.23 -9.31 -20.38
C ALA A 301 3.98 -8.25 -21.18
N TRP A 302 3.38 -7.73 -22.27
CA TRP A 302 3.96 -6.63 -23.03
C TRP A 302 4.07 -5.36 -22.20
N ARG A 303 3.05 -5.02 -21.42
CA ARG A 303 3.08 -3.82 -20.55
C ARG A 303 4.29 -3.84 -19.62
N CYS A 304 4.64 -4.99 -19.06
CA CYS A 304 5.80 -5.16 -18.20
C CYS A 304 7.15 -5.25 -18.95
N LEU A 305 7.18 -5.83 -20.15
CA LEU A 305 8.41 -5.94 -20.95
C LEU A 305 8.79 -4.62 -21.64
N ARG A 306 7.78 -3.85 -22.06
CA ARG A 306 7.92 -2.64 -22.87
C ARG A 306 8.91 -1.61 -22.32
N PRO A 307 8.95 -1.29 -21.00
CA PRO A 307 9.92 -0.32 -20.49
C PRO A 307 11.37 -0.74 -20.70
N ILE A 308 11.69 -2.03 -20.57
CA ILE A 308 13.05 -2.56 -20.79
C ILE A 308 13.46 -2.41 -22.25
N VAL A 309 12.50 -2.58 -23.17
CA VAL A 309 12.72 -2.45 -24.62
C VAL A 309 12.84 -0.99 -25.03
N GLU A 310 11.92 -0.12 -24.60
CA GLU A 310 11.89 1.28 -25.03
C GLU A 310 13.00 2.13 -24.38
N LEU A 311 13.46 1.75 -23.18
CA LEU A 311 14.54 2.43 -22.48
C LEU A 311 15.90 1.71 -22.65
N GLN A 312 16.02 0.86 -23.67
CA GLN A 312 17.28 0.20 -24.02
C GLN A 312 18.45 1.20 -24.07
N GLY A 313 19.56 0.85 -23.44
CA GLY A 313 20.77 1.66 -23.39
C GLY A 313 20.71 2.89 -22.49
N SER A 314 19.59 3.16 -21.82
CA SER A 314 19.43 4.30 -20.89
C SER A 314 20.35 4.25 -19.67
N LYS A 315 20.83 3.05 -19.30
CA LYS A 315 21.84 2.82 -18.28
C LYS A 315 22.77 1.70 -18.73
N PRO A 316 24.10 1.92 -18.71
CA PRO A 316 25.08 0.91 -19.08
C PRO A 316 25.22 -0.14 -17.98
N PHE A 317 25.63 -1.35 -18.33
CA PHE A 317 26.14 -2.31 -17.34
C PHE A 317 27.35 -1.76 -16.59
N PRO A 318 27.61 -2.21 -15.34
CA PRO A 318 28.89 -1.98 -14.69
C PRO A 318 30.03 -2.51 -15.57
N GLY A 319 30.93 -1.64 -16.01
CA GLY A 319 32.04 -2.03 -16.89
C GLY A 319 32.57 -0.89 -17.75
N ARG A 320 33.30 -1.25 -18.80
CA ARG A 320 33.93 -0.33 -19.76
C ARG A 320 33.36 -0.51 -21.16
N PHE A 321 32.03 -0.46 -21.26
CA PHE A 321 31.33 -0.48 -22.54
C PHE A 321 31.55 0.85 -23.27
N LYS A 322 31.84 0.79 -24.57
CA LYS A 322 32.08 1.98 -25.41
C LYS A 322 30.78 2.52 -26.03
N ASP A 323 29.84 1.62 -26.26
CA ASP A 323 28.52 1.88 -26.80
C ASP A 323 27.55 0.97 -26.06
N THR A 324 26.48 1.56 -25.55
CA THR A 324 25.47 0.89 -24.75
C THR A 324 24.08 0.99 -25.37
N SER A 325 23.95 1.56 -26.59
CA SER A 325 22.64 1.81 -27.20
C SER A 325 21.83 0.54 -27.46
N ALA A 326 22.50 -0.62 -27.54
CA ALA A 326 21.89 -1.93 -27.71
C ALA A 326 21.75 -2.73 -26.41
N GLU A 327 22.12 -2.18 -25.25
CA GLU A 327 22.09 -2.89 -23.98
C GLU A 327 20.68 -2.93 -23.39
N PHE A 328 20.18 -4.14 -23.16
CA PHE A 328 18.94 -4.36 -22.40
C PHE A 328 19.31 -4.50 -20.92
N HIS A 329 19.22 -3.39 -20.20
CA HIS A 329 19.57 -3.29 -18.79
C HIS A 329 18.90 -2.06 -18.16
N GLY A 330 19.07 -0.92 -18.81
CA GLY A 330 18.55 0.35 -18.36
C GLY A 330 17.04 0.46 -18.47
N VAL A 331 16.44 0.97 -17.41
CA VAL A 331 15.06 1.43 -17.28
C VAL A 331 15.14 2.81 -16.64
N LYS A 332 15.88 3.71 -17.30
CA LYS A 332 16.11 5.07 -16.85
C LYS A 332 15.40 6.03 -17.80
N VAL A 333 14.47 6.79 -17.24
CA VAL A 333 13.68 7.78 -18.00
C VAL A 333 14.45 9.10 -18.06
N ASP A 334 14.96 9.56 -16.93
CA ASP A 334 15.71 10.81 -16.82
C ASP A 334 16.67 10.79 -15.61
N ALA A 335 17.21 11.94 -15.21
CA ALA A 335 18.15 12.05 -14.09
C ALA A 335 17.53 11.76 -12.71
N ASP A 336 16.23 11.94 -12.57
CA ASP A 336 15.46 11.77 -11.33
C ASP A 336 14.68 10.45 -11.29
N HIS A 337 14.43 9.84 -12.45
CA HIS A 337 13.65 8.63 -12.63
C HIS A 337 14.50 7.48 -13.22
N GLU A 338 15.11 6.72 -12.32
CA GLU A 338 15.91 5.54 -12.63
C GLU A 338 15.36 4.31 -11.91
N TYR A 339 14.70 3.43 -12.66
CA TYR A 339 14.04 2.23 -12.12
C TYR A 339 14.95 1.00 -12.12
N THR A 340 16.09 1.04 -12.83
CA THR A 340 17.03 -0.08 -12.88
C THR A 340 17.63 -0.38 -11.52
N HIS A 341 17.39 -1.58 -11.02
CA HIS A 341 18.01 -2.07 -9.80
C HIS A 341 19.31 -2.84 -10.11
N CYS A 342 20.36 -2.56 -9.33
CA CYS A 342 21.69 -3.20 -9.43
C CYS A 342 22.26 -3.24 -10.87
N GLY A 343 23.20 -4.14 -11.13
CA GLY A 343 24.03 -4.16 -12.36
C GLY A 343 24.36 -5.56 -12.87
N TYR A 344 23.37 -6.46 -12.92
CA TYR A 344 23.57 -7.83 -13.40
C TYR A 344 23.73 -7.89 -14.92
N ASN A 345 24.90 -8.33 -15.39
CA ASN A 345 25.21 -8.49 -16.81
C ASN A 345 24.38 -9.57 -17.52
N LEU A 346 23.72 -10.47 -16.77
CA LEU A 346 22.83 -11.50 -17.32
C LEU A 346 21.52 -10.92 -17.89
N ASN A 347 21.15 -9.70 -17.52
CA ASN A 347 19.93 -9.03 -17.98
C ASN A 347 19.79 -9.07 -19.51
N HIS A 348 20.83 -8.69 -20.25
CA HIS A 348 20.73 -8.56 -21.70
C HIS A 348 20.39 -9.88 -22.39
N GLY A 349 21.03 -10.97 -21.98
CA GLY A 349 20.77 -12.30 -22.54
C GLY A 349 19.36 -12.80 -22.20
N TRP A 350 18.91 -12.57 -20.97
CA TRP A 350 17.55 -12.87 -20.54
C TRP A 350 16.53 -12.09 -21.38
N THR A 351 16.71 -10.78 -21.54
CA THR A 351 15.77 -9.94 -22.31
C THR A 351 15.66 -10.39 -23.76
N LEU A 352 16.79 -10.70 -24.40
CA LEU A 352 16.78 -11.25 -25.76
C LEU A 352 15.98 -12.56 -25.84
N TRP A 353 16.17 -13.47 -24.87
CA TRP A 353 15.42 -14.72 -24.80
C TRP A 353 13.92 -14.49 -24.61
N THR A 354 13.55 -13.57 -23.72
CA THR A 354 12.14 -13.24 -23.43
C THR A 354 11.47 -12.59 -24.63
N ILE A 355 12.11 -11.61 -25.29
CA ILE A 355 11.59 -10.99 -26.54
C ILE A 355 11.40 -12.05 -27.63
N LEU A 356 12.39 -12.91 -27.86
CA LEU A 356 12.29 -13.97 -28.87
C LEU A 356 11.13 -14.91 -28.57
N SER A 357 10.97 -15.34 -27.31
CA SER A 357 9.87 -16.21 -26.89
C SER A 357 8.51 -15.52 -27.12
N PHE A 358 8.40 -14.25 -26.74
CA PHE A 358 7.18 -13.45 -26.87
C PHE A 358 6.77 -13.24 -28.34
N LEU A 359 7.74 -12.90 -29.21
CA LEU A 359 7.49 -12.67 -30.65
C LEU A 359 7.23 -13.98 -31.42
N TRP A 360 7.95 -15.05 -31.08
CA TRP A 360 7.86 -16.34 -31.78
C TRP A 360 6.50 -17.01 -31.57
N CYS A 361 6.01 -17.06 -30.32
CA CYS A 361 4.68 -17.61 -30.01
C CYS A 361 3.56 -16.84 -30.73
N ARG A 362 3.74 -15.54 -30.94
CA ARG A 362 2.74 -14.67 -31.56
C ARG A 362 2.62 -14.84 -33.07
N HIS A 363 3.75 -14.96 -33.79
CA HIS A 363 3.74 -15.20 -35.23
C HIS A 363 3.13 -16.56 -35.62
N LEU A 364 3.19 -17.56 -34.74
CA LEU A 364 2.54 -18.86 -34.99
C LEU A 364 1.02 -18.82 -34.79
N ASN A 365 0.51 -17.96 -33.91
CA ASN A 365 -0.93 -17.81 -33.68
C ASN A 365 -1.65 -16.97 -34.76
N GLU A 366 -0.93 -16.13 -35.52
CA GLU A 366 -1.50 -15.41 -36.67
C GLU A 366 -1.44 -16.23 -37.97
N ALA A 367 -0.69 -17.34 -38.00
CA ALA A 367 -0.49 -18.20 -39.16
C ALA A 367 -1.33 -19.50 -39.14
N LEU A 368 -2.11 -19.73 -38.09
CA LEU A 368 -3.10 -20.80 -37.93
C LEU A 368 -4.50 -20.20 -37.89
#